data_AF-A0A955XHM9-F1
#
_entry.id   AF-A0A955XHM9-F1
#
_cell.length_a   1.000
_cell.length_b   1.000
_cell.length_c   1.000
_cell.angle_alpha   90.00
_cell.angle_beta   90.00
_cell.angle_gamma   90.00
#
_symmetry.space_group_name_H-M   'P 1'
#
loop_
_entity.id
_entity.type
_entity.pdbx_description
1 polymer ?
#
loop_
_entity_poly.entity_id
_entity_poly.type
_entity_poly.pdbx_seq_one_letter_code
_entity_poly.pdbx_strand_id
1 'polypeptide(L)'
;CVPAGEDPAPPNRPVFACVRPPDGLGRTGEPCAQDADCVTDQCIEGVCWGLCRRGQDDCLVGQVCYDNVVTLTFDQGTPAPGDDAFFSAPACLPDVGSGDPCPNKRCGPGETCLLFNNSTWTGFDFSCREQIGPRLGGAACNFDADCQSGLCLTDGFCFSVCDPQNPGIQCAPGAIVCQAVSLTVWDAGTPDDDRDDRTEEVPVCLPQR
;
A
#
# COMPACT_ATOMS: atom_id res chain seq x y z
N CYS A 1 -19.77 -2.13 -2.51
CA CYS A 1 -19.85 -3.44 -3.19
C CYS A 1 -19.80 -4.54 -2.14
N VAL A 2 -20.57 -5.62 -2.28
CA VAL A 2 -20.44 -6.83 -1.43
C VAL A 2 -20.18 -8.07 -2.29
N PRO A 3 -19.52 -9.10 -1.75
CA PRO A 3 -19.32 -10.38 -2.43
C PRO A 3 -20.66 -11.05 -2.75
N ALA A 4 -20.82 -11.59 -3.97
CA ALA A 4 -22.02 -12.31 -4.38
C ALA A 4 -21.70 -13.72 -4.89
N GLY A 5 -22.23 -14.74 -4.20
CA GLY A 5 -22.49 -16.07 -4.76
C GLY A 5 -21.58 -17.22 -4.31
N GLU A 6 -22.23 -18.33 -3.93
CA GLU A 6 -21.66 -19.65 -3.67
C GLU A 6 -21.32 -20.34 -5.00
N ASP A 7 -20.07 -20.23 -5.45
CA ASP A 7 -19.49 -21.14 -6.45
C ASP A 7 -19.03 -22.41 -5.71
N PRO A 8 -19.32 -23.65 -6.18
CA PRO A 8 -18.84 -24.88 -5.54
C PRO A 8 -17.31 -25.01 -5.48
N ALA A 9 -16.58 -24.20 -6.24
CA ALA A 9 -15.16 -23.94 -5.99
C ALA A 9 -15.02 -22.58 -5.27
N PRO A 10 -14.25 -22.48 -4.18
CA PRO A 10 -14.04 -21.20 -3.50
C PRO A 10 -13.49 -20.18 -4.51
N PRO A 11 -14.17 -19.04 -4.74
CA PRO A 11 -13.78 -18.14 -5.82
C PRO A 11 -12.42 -17.51 -5.54
N ASN A 12 -11.50 -17.59 -6.49
CA ASN A 12 -10.16 -16.99 -6.39
C ASN A 12 -10.18 -15.46 -6.60
N ARG A 13 -11.36 -14.89 -6.91
CA ARG A 13 -11.60 -13.45 -7.06
C ARG A 13 -12.99 -13.10 -6.55
N PRO A 14 -13.15 -11.98 -5.83
CA PRO A 14 -14.46 -11.53 -5.40
C PRO A 14 -15.33 -11.15 -6.61
N VAL A 15 -16.58 -11.60 -6.61
CA VAL A 15 -17.62 -11.06 -7.49
C VAL A 15 -18.22 -9.84 -6.80
N PHE A 16 -18.01 -8.65 -7.38
CA PHE A 16 -18.54 -7.42 -6.81
C PHE A 16 -19.98 -7.17 -7.24
N ALA A 17 -20.89 -7.05 -6.28
CA ALA A 17 -22.24 -6.56 -6.50
C ALA A 17 -22.48 -5.22 -5.81
N CYS A 18 -23.17 -4.30 -6.50
CA CYS A 18 -23.71 -3.10 -5.87
C CYS A 18 -24.99 -3.49 -5.13
N VAL A 19 -24.97 -3.39 -3.80
CA VAL A 19 -26.19 -3.47 -2.99
C VAL A 19 -26.50 -2.09 -2.43
N ARG A 20 -27.78 -1.83 -2.20
CA ARG A 20 -28.19 -0.68 -1.40
C ARG A 20 -27.69 -0.89 0.04
N PRO A 21 -26.99 0.09 0.64
CA PRO A 21 -26.60 0.01 2.04
C PRO A 21 -27.83 -0.17 2.95
N PRO A 22 -27.76 -0.96 4.03
CA PRO A 22 -28.75 -0.91 5.09
C PRO A 22 -28.87 0.52 5.63
N ASP A 23 -30.09 0.95 5.96
CA ASP A 23 -30.31 2.28 6.54
C ASP A 23 -29.62 2.38 7.92
N GLY A 24 -29.01 3.53 8.20
CA GLY A 24 -28.38 3.83 9.49
C GLY A 24 -26.93 3.38 9.64
N LEU A 25 -26.34 2.73 8.64
CA LEU A 25 -24.92 2.40 8.61
C LEU A 25 -24.12 3.39 7.77
N GLY A 26 -22.89 3.64 8.24
CA GLY A 26 -21.87 4.47 7.63
C GLY A 26 -21.38 3.90 6.31
N ARG A 27 -21.39 4.72 5.26
CA ARG A 27 -20.83 4.39 3.95
C ARG A 27 -19.31 4.50 3.97
N THR A 28 -18.66 3.95 2.95
CA THR A 28 -17.23 4.18 2.69
C THR A 28 -16.87 5.64 2.88
N GLY A 29 -15.93 5.91 3.78
CA GLY A 29 -15.43 7.25 4.10
C GLY A 29 -16.17 8.02 5.18
N GLU A 30 -17.31 7.52 5.65
CA GLU A 30 -18.02 8.13 6.77
C GLU A 30 -17.31 7.79 8.09
N PRO A 31 -17.33 8.69 9.09
CA PRO A 31 -16.70 8.42 10.37
C PRO A 31 -17.41 7.27 11.11
N CYS A 32 -16.63 6.48 11.85
CA CYS A 32 -17.12 5.37 12.67
C CYS A 32 -16.38 5.29 14.01
N ALA A 33 -17.02 4.67 14.99
CA ALA A 33 -16.40 4.34 16.27
C ALA A 33 -16.06 2.84 16.37
N GLN A 34 -16.77 2.00 15.62
CA GLN A 34 -16.62 0.55 15.62
C GLN A 34 -17.06 -0.02 14.26
N ASP A 35 -16.65 -1.25 13.98
CA ASP A 35 -16.94 -1.98 12.74
C ASP A 35 -18.43 -1.99 12.40
N ALA A 36 -19.28 -2.28 13.39
CA ALA A 36 -20.73 -2.37 13.23
C ALA A 36 -21.40 -1.05 12.82
N ASP A 37 -20.69 0.08 12.90
CA ASP A 37 -21.21 1.36 12.41
C ASP A 37 -21.13 1.43 10.87
N CYS A 38 -20.39 0.54 10.22
CA CYS A 38 -20.08 0.59 8.80
C CYS A 38 -20.84 -0.45 7.99
N VAL A 39 -21.20 -0.09 6.75
CA VAL A 39 -21.86 -0.99 5.79
C VAL A 39 -20.99 -2.21 5.46
N THR A 40 -19.67 -2.04 5.55
CA THR A 40 -18.65 -3.08 5.32
C THR A 40 -18.30 -3.87 6.58
N ASP A 41 -18.85 -3.50 7.74
CA ASP A 41 -18.45 -4.03 9.05
C ASP A 41 -16.94 -3.87 9.32
N GLN A 42 -16.35 -2.77 8.83
CA GLN A 42 -14.91 -2.48 8.94
C GLN A 42 -14.70 -0.98 9.19
N CYS A 43 -14.27 -0.64 10.41
CA CYS A 43 -13.92 0.70 10.84
C CYS A 43 -12.40 0.80 11.01
N ILE A 44 -11.73 1.42 10.04
CA ILE A 44 -10.27 1.52 10.02
C ILE A 44 -9.90 2.97 10.32
N GLU A 45 -9.15 3.19 11.40
CA GLU A 45 -8.68 4.51 11.83
C GLU A 45 -9.82 5.54 12.00
N GLY A 46 -11.01 5.07 12.42
CA GLY A 46 -12.18 5.92 12.64
C GLY A 46 -12.95 6.28 11.37
N VAL A 47 -12.66 5.60 10.25
CA VAL A 47 -13.34 5.77 8.97
C VAL A 47 -13.87 4.44 8.45
N CYS A 48 -15.11 4.43 7.99
CA CYS A 48 -15.71 3.25 7.37
C CYS A 48 -14.98 2.91 6.09
N TRP A 49 -14.37 1.73 6.07
CA TRP A 49 -13.64 1.27 4.92
C TRP A 49 -14.59 0.83 3.80
N GLY A 50 -14.14 0.92 2.55
CA GLY A 50 -14.86 0.26 1.47
C GLY A 50 -14.18 0.29 0.11
N LEU A 51 -14.62 -0.66 -0.71
CA LEU A 51 -14.14 -0.86 -2.08
C LEU A 51 -14.53 0.29 -3.00
N CYS A 52 -13.68 0.58 -3.98
CA CYS A 52 -13.90 1.62 -4.97
C CYS A 52 -13.42 1.19 -6.37
N ARG A 53 -13.83 1.93 -7.39
CA ARG A 53 -13.30 1.78 -8.76
C ARG A 53 -12.45 2.98 -9.10
N ARG A 54 -11.27 2.73 -9.66
CA ARG A 54 -10.35 3.78 -10.08
C ARG A 54 -11.01 4.72 -11.09
N GLY A 55 -10.84 6.03 -10.88
CA GLY A 55 -11.39 7.06 -11.76
C GLY A 55 -12.92 7.18 -11.73
N GLN A 56 -13.56 6.70 -10.66
CA GLN A 56 -14.98 6.91 -10.39
C GLN A 56 -15.14 7.72 -9.09
N ASP A 57 -16.28 8.41 -8.96
CA ASP A 57 -16.68 9.14 -7.75
C ASP A 57 -17.23 8.16 -6.68
N ASP A 58 -16.55 7.03 -6.48
CA ASP A 58 -16.92 6.02 -5.49
C ASP A 58 -16.47 6.43 -4.07
N CYS A 59 -15.53 7.37 -3.96
CA CYS A 59 -14.99 7.86 -2.69
C CYS A 59 -15.59 9.20 -2.29
N LEU A 60 -15.69 9.44 -0.97
CA LEU A 60 -16.16 10.72 -0.45
C LEU A 60 -15.11 11.82 -0.65
N VAL A 61 -15.54 13.07 -0.47
CA VAL A 61 -14.64 14.24 -0.53
C VAL A 61 -13.50 14.06 0.48
N GLY A 62 -12.26 14.27 0.01
CA GLY A 62 -11.06 14.08 0.82
C GLY A 62 -10.55 12.64 0.86
N GLN A 63 -11.10 11.76 0.02
CA GLN A 63 -10.62 10.40 -0.16
C GLN A 63 -10.23 10.11 -1.60
N VAL A 64 -9.30 9.17 -1.76
CA VAL A 64 -8.83 8.71 -3.06
C VAL A 64 -8.95 7.18 -3.13
N CYS A 65 -9.36 6.69 -4.29
CA CYS A 65 -9.42 5.26 -4.56
C CYS A 65 -8.01 4.74 -4.87
N TYR A 66 -7.38 4.07 -3.90
CA TYR A 66 -6.06 3.48 -4.10
C TYR A 66 -6.17 2.02 -4.46
N ASP A 67 -5.37 1.60 -5.44
CA ASP A 67 -5.19 0.20 -5.79
C ASP A 67 -4.30 -0.50 -4.75
N ASN A 68 -4.53 -1.81 -4.56
CA ASN A 68 -3.67 -2.69 -3.76
C ASN A 68 -3.46 -2.28 -2.29
N VAL A 69 -4.41 -1.56 -1.70
CA VAL A 69 -4.31 -1.13 -0.28
C VAL A 69 -4.95 -2.10 0.69
N VAL A 70 -5.84 -2.98 0.22
CA VAL A 70 -6.42 -4.06 1.02
C VAL A 70 -6.21 -5.39 0.32
N THR A 71 -5.69 -6.35 1.07
CA THR A 71 -5.55 -7.73 0.62
C THR A 71 -6.67 -8.56 1.21
N LEU A 72 -7.46 -9.17 0.33
CA LEU A 72 -8.44 -10.18 0.72
C LEU A 72 -7.82 -11.56 0.53
N THR A 73 -7.95 -12.41 1.55
CA THR A 73 -7.49 -13.81 1.51
C THR A 73 -8.71 -14.72 1.38
N PHE A 74 -8.67 -15.63 0.40
CA PHE A 74 -9.72 -16.60 0.12
C PHE A 74 -9.18 -18.02 0.36
N ASP A 75 -9.62 -18.64 1.45
CA ASP A 75 -9.37 -20.06 1.75
C ASP A 75 -9.82 -20.94 0.57
N GLN A 76 -8.90 -21.72 0.02
CA GLN A 76 -9.15 -22.60 -1.15
C GLN A 76 -9.54 -24.03 -0.77
N GLY A 77 -9.98 -24.24 0.47
CA GLY A 77 -10.63 -25.46 0.92
C GLY A 77 -9.86 -26.24 1.97
N THR A 78 -8.67 -25.79 2.38
CA THR A 78 -7.97 -26.32 3.55
C THR A 78 -7.52 -25.18 4.47
N PRO A 79 -7.40 -25.41 5.80
CA PRO A 79 -6.84 -24.40 6.70
C PRO A 79 -5.36 -24.06 6.48
N ALA A 80 -4.72 -24.60 5.44
CA ALA A 80 -3.29 -24.45 5.21
C ALA A 80 -3.03 -23.19 4.37
N PRO A 81 -2.28 -22.19 4.87
CA PRO A 81 -2.13 -20.90 4.17
C PRO A 81 -1.55 -20.96 2.75
N GLY A 82 -0.91 -22.07 2.37
CA GLY A 82 -0.29 -22.24 1.07
C GLY A 82 -1.26 -22.61 -0.06
N ASP A 83 -2.54 -22.87 0.23
CA ASP A 83 -3.56 -22.99 -0.81
C ASP A 83 -4.40 -21.71 -0.96
N ASP A 84 -4.31 -20.75 -0.04
CA ASP A 84 -5.08 -19.52 -0.06
C ASP A 84 -4.84 -18.69 -1.34
N ALA A 85 -5.91 -18.09 -1.87
CA ALA A 85 -5.82 -17.11 -2.94
C ALA A 85 -5.85 -15.68 -2.37
N PHE A 86 -4.99 -14.82 -2.87
CA PHE A 86 -4.93 -13.41 -2.47
C PHE A 86 -5.49 -12.50 -3.54
N PHE A 87 -6.19 -11.44 -3.12
CA PHE A 87 -6.73 -10.44 -4.03
C PHE A 87 -6.47 -9.02 -3.55
N SER A 88 -5.75 -8.30 -4.42
CA SER A 88 -5.56 -6.84 -4.48
C SER A 88 -6.86 -6.04 -4.61
N ALA A 89 -7.51 -5.65 -3.52
CA ALA A 89 -8.71 -4.84 -3.59
C ALA A 89 -8.41 -3.33 -3.57
N PRO A 90 -8.97 -2.55 -4.52
CA PRO A 90 -8.95 -1.10 -4.44
C PRO A 90 -9.89 -0.60 -3.33
N ALA A 91 -9.47 0.42 -2.58
CA ALA A 91 -10.29 1.00 -1.53
C ALA A 91 -10.14 2.52 -1.39
N CYS A 92 -11.20 3.16 -0.90
CA CYS A 92 -11.14 4.56 -0.52
C CYS A 92 -10.39 4.70 0.81
N LEU A 93 -9.30 5.44 0.78
CA LEU A 93 -8.61 5.90 1.98
C LEU A 93 -8.60 7.43 1.99
N PRO A 94 -8.33 8.07 3.13
CA PRO A 94 -7.99 9.50 3.14
C PRO A 94 -6.99 9.82 2.04
N ASP A 95 -7.11 10.99 1.43
CA ASP A 95 -6.11 11.46 0.46
C ASP A 95 -4.76 11.54 1.16
N VAL A 96 -3.89 10.59 0.84
CA VAL A 96 -2.52 10.45 1.33
C VAL A 96 -1.54 10.70 0.18
N GLY A 97 -1.94 11.48 -0.82
CA GLY A 97 -1.18 11.82 -2.01
C GLY A 97 -1.79 11.29 -3.31
N SER A 98 -1.20 11.66 -4.44
CA SER A 98 -1.67 11.36 -5.79
C SER A 98 -1.82 9.86 -6.08
N GLY A 99 -1.00 9.02 -5.45
CA GLY A 99 -0.91 7.60 -5.81
C GLY A 99 -0.37 7.37 -7.22
N ASP A 100 0.15 8.42 -7.86
CA ASP A 100 0.75 8.31 -9.18
C ASP A 100 1.99 7.41 -9.13
N PRO A 101 2.27 6.63 -10.19
CA PRO A 101 3.53 5.91 -10.27
C PRO A 101 4.69 6.91 -10.22
N CYS A 102 5.75 6.60 -9.47
CA CYS A 102 6.95 7.44 -9.40
C CYS A 102 8.11 6.91 -10.24
N PRO A 103 8.13 7.16 -11.58
CA PRO A 103 9.28 6.81 -12.41
C PRO A 103 10.52 7.53 -11.89
N ASN A 104 11.64 6.81 -11.83
CA ASN A 104 12.89 7.30 -11.25
C ASN A 104 12.76 7.81 -9.80
N LYS A 105 11.79 7.30 -9.03
CA LYS A 105 11.59 7.61 -7.61
C LYS A 105 11.36 9.10 -7.32
N ARG A 106 10.55 9.74 -8.16
CA ARG A 106 10.21 11.17 -8.06
C ARG A 106 8.71 11.37 -8.05
N CYS A 107 8.29 12.36 -7.27
CA CYS A 107 6.91 12.76 -7.11
C CYS A 107 6.76 14.28 -7.23
N GLY A 108 5.52 14.77 -7.22
CA GLY A 108 5.23 16.18 -7.23
C GLY A 108 5.67 16.89 -5.93
N PRO A 109 5.55 18.22 -5.87
CA PRO A 109 5.79 18.97 -4.64
C PRO A 109 4.94 18.44 -3.48
N GLY A 110 5.54 18.25 -2.31
CA GLY A 110 4.84 17.77 -1.11
C GLY A 110 4.68 16.25 -1.03
N GLU A 111 5.19 15.51 -2.02
CA GLU A 111 5.10 14.06 -2.06
C GLU A 111 6.48 13.39 -2.00
N THR A 112 6.47 12.12 -1.60
CA THR A 112 7.62 11.23 -1.64
C THR A 112 7.23 9.91 -2.28
N CYS A 113 8.20 9.29 -2.96
CA CYS A 113 7.99 8.00 -3.58
C CYS A 113 8.18 6.90 -2.54
N LEU A 114 7.19 6.03 -2.37
CA LEU A 114 7.25 4.92 -1.41
C LEU A 114 7.08 3.58 -2.11
N LEU A 115 7.64 2.56 -1.47
CA LEU A 115 7.54 1.17 -1.88
C LEU A 115 6.26 0.56 -1.29
N PHE A 116 5.37 0.07 -2.13
CA PHE A 116 4.14 -0.61 -1.72
C PHE A 116 4.11 -2.02 -2.25
N ASN A 117 3.56 -2.96 -1.47
CA ASN A 117 3.22 -4.28 -2.00
C ASN A 117 2.17 -4.10 -3.11
N ASN A 118 2.44 -4.67 -4.28
CA ASN A 118 1.45 -4.85 -5.31
C ASN A 118 0.89 -6.27 -5.28
N SER A 119 -0.33 -6.32 -4.76
CA SER A 119 -1.28 -7.43 -4.71
C SER A 119 -1.30 -8.38 -5.90
N THR A 120 -1.20 -7.77 -7.07
CA THR A 120 -1.61 -8.39 -8.35
C THR A 120 -0.48 -9.20 -8.97
N TRP A 121 0.76 -8.98 -8.53
CA TRP A 121 1.95 -9.69 -9.01
C TRP A 121 2.98 -9.90 -7.89
N THR A 122 2.53 -9.96 -6.62
CA THR A 122 3.35 -10.31 -5.44
C THR A 122 4.71 -9.58 -5.37
N GLY A 123 4.76 -8.38 -5.93
CA GLY A 123 5.96 -7.57 -6.05
C GLY A 123 5.81 -6.24 -5.35
N PHE A 124 6.78 -5.34 -5.53
CA PHE A 124 6.64 -3.98 -5.07
C PHE A 124 6.37 -3.03 -6.23
N ASP A 125 5.46 -2.08 -6.00
CA ASP A 125 5.27 -0.92 -6.86
C ASP A 125 5.68 0.35 -6.14
N PHE A 126 5.94 1.40 -6.90
CA PHE A 126 6.40 2.67 -6.41
C PHE A 126 5.33 3.72 -6.68
N SER A 127 4.74 4.23 -5.61
CA SER A 127 3.67 5.23 -5.70
C SER A 127 4.00 6.48 -4.90
N CYS A 128 3.56 7.62 -5.42
CA CYS A 128 3.67 8.90 -4.76
C CYS A 128 2.66 9.03 -3.62
N ARG A 129 3.17 9.46 -2.46
CA ARG A 129 2.40 9.72 -1.25
C ARG A 129 2.78 11.05 -0.66
N GLU A 130 1.87 11.66 0.09
CA GLU A 130 2.13 12.87 0.85
C GLU A 130 3.28 12.63 1.85
N GLN A 131 4.12 13.64 2.01
CA GLN A 131 5.19 13.61 3.01
C GLN A 131 4.59 13.72 4.41
N ILE A 132 4.92 12.76 5.29
CA ILE A 132 4.43 12.76 6.68
C ILE A 132 5.29 13.68 7.56
N GLY A 133 6.61 13.48 7.52
CA GLY A 133 7.58 14.21 8.32
C GLY A 133 8.51 15.11 7.49
N PRO A 134 9.28 16.00 8.13
CA PRO A 134 10.16 16.93 7.43
C PRO A 134 11.50 16.33 6.98
N ARG A 135 11.89 15.14 7.46
CA ARG A 135 13.24 14.59 7.25
C ARG A 135 13.31 13.64 6.06
N LEU A 136 14.35 13.81 5.25
CA LEU A 136 14.67 12.97 4.09
C LEU A 136 15.13 11.57 4.47
N GLY A 137 15.19 10.68 3.48
CA GLY A 137 15.75 9.33 3.63
C GLY A 137 17.16 9.34 4.22
N GLY A 138 17.38 8.45 5.17
CA GLY A 138 18.62 8.27 5.91
C GLY A 138 18.91 9.36 6.95
N ALA A 139 18.10 10.42 7.08
CA ALA A 139 18.21 11.34 8.19
C ALA A 139 17.96 10.62 9.52
N ALA A 140 18.61 11.05 10.60
CA ALA A 140 18.32 10.54 11.93
C ALA A 140 16.84 10.81 12.30
N CYS A 141 16.20 9.90 13.03
CA CYS A 141 14.81 10.02 13.50
C CYS A 141 14.63 9.36 14.86
N ASN A 142 13.59 9.76 15.58
CA ASN A 142 13.14 9.08 16.80
C ASN A 142 11.74 8.49 16.62
N PHE A 143 10.94 9.07 15.72
CA PHE A 143 9.57 8.67 15.45
C PHE A 143 9.32 8.63 13.94
N ASP A 144 8.38 7.81 13.52
CA ASP A 144 7.90 7.72 12.13
C ASP A 144 7.50 9.09 11.57
N ALA A 145 6.84 9.91 12.39
CA ALA A 145 6.42 11.27 12.04
C ALA A 145 7.58 12.24 11.80
N ASP A 146 8.83 11.89 12.14
CA ASP A 146 10.00 12.69 11.76
C ASP A 146 10.31 12.53 10.25
N CYS A 147 9.93 11.42 9.63
CA CYS A 147 10.37 11.00 8.32
C CYS A 147 9.35 11.32 7.23
N GLN A 148 9.79 11.80 6.07
CA GLN A 148 8.90 12.05 4.92
C GLN A 148 8.11 10.79 4.52
N SER A 149 8.72 9.63 4.65
CA SER A 149 8.09 8.33 4.39
C SER A 149 7.13 7.86 5.47
N GLY A 150 7.13 8.50 6.65
CA GLY A 150 6.45 7.97 7.83
C GLY A 150 7.09 6.71 8.39
N LEU A 151 8.34 6.39 8.06
CA LEU A 151 9.02 5.20 8.57
C LEU A 151 10.40 5.54 9.13
N CYS A 152 10.53 5.42 10.45
CA CYS A 152 11.78 5.49 11.18
C CYS A 152 12.27 4.07 11.49
N LEU A 153 13.37 3.67 10.86
CA LEU A 153 13.97 2.35 11.09
C LEU A 153 14.49 2.24 12.52
N THR A 154 14.58 1.01 13.02
CA THR A 154 15.08 0.69 14.37
C THR A 154 16.49 1.21 14.65
N ASP A 155 17.30 1.38 13.61
CA ASP A 155 18.65 1.95 13.69
C ASP A 155 18.64 3.48 13.83
N GLY A 156 17.46 4.10 13.90
CA GLY A 156 17.26 5.53 14.13
C GLY A 156 17.40 6.37 12.87
N PHE A 157 17.08 5.83 11.68
CA PHE A 157 17.17 6.54 10.41
C PHE A 157 15.90 6.42 9.58
N CYS A 158 15.53 7.50 8.88
CA CYS A 158 14.36 7.52 8.01
C CYS A 158 14.54 6.59 6.81
N PHE A 159 13.57 5.73 6.52
CA PHE A 159 13.58 4.95 5.30
C PHE A 159 13.17 5.82 4.10
N SER A 160 13.84 5.69 2.96
CA SER A 160 13.35 6.20 1.68
C SER A 160 14.02 5.46 0.53
N VAL A 161 13.29 5.32 -0.57
CA VAL A 161 13.86 4.94 -1.87
C VAL A 161 14.48 6.18 -2.51
N CYS A 162 15.45 5.98 -3.40
CA CYS A 162 16.19 7.08 -4.01
C CYS A 162 16.45 6.85 -5.50
N ASP A 163 16.66 7.96 -6.23
CA ASP A 163 17.12 7.92 -7.62
C ASP A 163 18.65 7.83 -7.61
N PRO A 164 19.27 6.73 -8.08
CA PRO A 164 20.73 6.62 -8.14
C PRO A 164 21.39 7.71 -8.99
N GLN A 165 20.66 8.27 -9.95
CA GLN A 165 21.16 9.34 -10.81
C GLN A 165 21.14 10.70 -10.09
N ASN A 166 20.31 10.87 -9.06
CA ASN A 166 20.08 12.15 -8.39
C ASN A 166 19.87 12.00 -6.87
N PRO A 167 20.79 11.34 -6.15
CA PRO A 167 20.57 10.91 -4.76
C PRO A 167 20.42 12.07 -3.77
N GLY A 168 20.97 13.25 -4.10
CA GLY A 168 20.91 14.42 -3.22
C GLY A 168 19.52 15.06 -3.08
N ILE A 169 18.51 14.58 -3.83
CA ILE A 169 17.13 15.05 -3.71
C ILE A 169 16.38 14.25 -2.64
N GLN A 170 16.54 12.93 -2.62
CA GLN A 170 15.77 12.03 -1.74
C GLN A 170 16.53 11.65 -0.46
N CYS A 171 17.87 11.67 -0.49
CA CYS A 171 18.69 11.30 0.65
C CYS A 171 19.18 12.52 1.42
N ALA A 172 19.21 12.42 2.74
CA ALA A 172 19.69 13.49 3.59
C ALA A 172 21.18 13.77 3.32
N PRO A 173 21.60 15.04 3.31
CA PRO A 173 22.98 15.41 3.04
C PRO A 173 23.90 15.01 4.20
N GLY A 174 25.09 14.49 3.87
CA GLY A 174 26.18 14.28 4.82
C GLY A 174 26.33 12.83 5.29
N ALA A 175 26.91 12.00 4.43
CA ALA A 175 27.24 10.59 4.67
C ALA A 175 26.08 9.61 4.46
N ILE A 176 25.32 9.76 3.37
CA ILE A 176 24.26 8.82 2.97
C ILE A 176 24.45 8.48 1.51
N VAL A 177 24.42 7.19 1.19
CA VAL A 177 24.52 6.69 -0.18
C VAL A 177 23.18 6.13 -0.62
N CYS A 178 22.80 6.46 -1.84
CA CYS A 178 21.75 5.76 -2.54
C CYS A 178 22.33 4.42 -3.00
N GLN A 179 22.06 3.37 -2.22
CA GLN A 179 22.62 2.05 -2.43
C GLN A 179 21.52 1.08 -2.80
N ALA A 180 21.77 0.26 -3.80
CA ALA A 180 20.90 -0.87 -4.13
C ALA A 180 20.89 -1.86 -2.96
N VAL A 181 19.70 -2.13 -2.44
CA VAL A 181 19.43 -3.29 -1.60
C VAL A 181 18.68 -4.33 -2.42
N SER A 182 19.12 -5.57 -2.30
CA SER A 182 18.45 -6.72 -2.90
C SER A 182 17.17 -6.99 -2.13
N LEU A 183 16.02 -6.79 -2.78
CA LEU A 183 14.73 -7.22 -2.28
C LEU A 183 14.29 -8.42 -3.09
N THR A 184 13.82 -9.47 -2.42
CA THR A 184 13.14 -10.58 -3.07
C THR A 184 11.77 -10.07 -3.52
N VAL A 185 11.53 -10.16 -4.82
CA VAL A 185 10.29 -9.78 -5.49
C VAL A 185 9.80 -11.03 -6.19
N TRP A 186 8.55 -11.39 -5.94
CA TRP A 186 7.92 -12.51 -6.61
C TRP A 186 7.87 -12.27 -8.11
N ASP A 187 8.35 -13.19 -8.93
CA ASP A 187 8.11 -13.14 -10.37
C ASP A 187 6.85 -13.95 -10.70
N ALA A 188 5.83 -13.29 -11.27
CA ALA A 188 4.54 -13.92 -11.50
C ALA A 188 4.67 -15.02 -12.57
N GLY A 189 4.84 -16.28 -12.16
CA GLY A 189 4.98 -17.39 -13.10
C GLY A 189 4.54 -18.77 -12.61
N THR A 190 4.59 -19.04 -11.30
CA THR A 190 4.35 -20.38 -10.74
C THR A 190 3.56 -20.33 -9.41
N PRO A 191 3.08 -21.46 -8.85
CA PRO A 191 2.44 -21.50 -7.54
C PRO A 191 3.33 -20.91 -6.45
N ASP A 192 2.78 -20.58 -5.28
CA ASP A 192 3.49 -19.93 -4.16
C ASP A 192 4.72 -20.73 -3.69
N ASP A 193 5.85 -20.62 -4.40
CA ASP A 193 7.13 -21.19 -4.05
C ASP A 193 8.30 -20.27 -4.44
N ASP A 194 9.40 -20.41 -3.72
CA ASP A 194 10.62 -19.60 -3.82
C ASP A 194 11.42 -19.81 -5.13
N ARG A 195 10.86 -20.56 -6.10
CA ARG A 195 11.59 -20.99 -7.30
C ARG A 195 11.56 -19.97 -8.42
N ASP A 196 10.59 -19.06 -8.42
CA ASP A 196 10.48 -17.95 -9.37
C ASP A 196 10.70 -16.56 -8.72
N ASP A 197 11.03 -16.52 -7.44
CA ASP A 197 11.47 -15.30 -6.77
C ASP A 197 12.69 -14.68 -7.46
N ARG A 198 12.56 -13.42 -7.89
CA ARG A 198 13.66 -12.63 -8.43
C ARG A 198 14.17 -11.65 -7.38
N THR A 199 15.49 -11.55 -7.31
CA THR A 199 16.12 -10.48 -6.57
C THR A 199 16.11 -9.22 -7.44
N GLU A 200 15.38 -8.18 -7.02
CA GLU A 200 15.48 -6.85 -7.61
C GLU A 200 16.36 -5.93 -6.76
N GLU A 201 17.12 -5.08 -7.43
CA GLU A 201 17.93 -4.05 -6.80
C GLU A 201 17.09 -2.78 -6.60
N VAL A 202 16.68 -2.53 -5.35
CA VAL A 202 15.95 -1.33 -4.98
C VAL A 202 16.91 -0.31 -4.35
N PRO A 203 17.12 0.85 -4.98
CA PRO A 203 17.98 1.88 -4.43
C PRO A 203 17.31 2.57 -3.23
N VAL A 204 17.96 2.51 -2.06
CA VAL A 204 17.49 3.12 -0.81
C VAL A 204 18.57 4.01 -0.18
N CYS A 205 18.14 5.00 0.58
CA CYS A 205 19.04 5.89 1.31
C CYS A 205 19.58 5.19 2.56
N LEU A 206 20.88 4.88 2.59
CA LEU A 206 21.55 4.27 3.73
C LEU A 206 22.62 5.18 4.32
N PRO A 207 22.72 5.29 5.66
CA PRO A 207 23.85 5.97 6.29
C PRO A 207 25.16 5.26 5.93
N GLN A 208 26.18 6.04 5.54
CA GLN A 208 27.55 5.57 5.35
C GLN A 208 28.10 5.21 6.72
N ARG A 209 28.39 3.92 6.92
CA ARG A 209 29.09 3.39 8.10
C ARG A 209 30.60 3.50 7.94
#